data_AF-A0A285TKK8-F1
#
_entry.id   AF-A0A285TKK8-F1
#
_cell.length_a   1.000
_cell.length_b   1.000
_cell.length_c   1.000
_cell.angle_alpha   90.00
_cell.angle_beta   90.00
_cell.angle_gamma   90.00
#
_symmetry.space_group_name_H-M   'P 1'
#
loop_
_entity.id
_entity.type
_entity.pdbx_description
1 polymer ?
#
loop_
_entity_poly.entity_id
_entity_poly.type
_entity_poly.pdbx_seq_one_letter_code
_entity_poly.pdbx_strand_id
1 'polypeptide(L)'
;MRFFGFANGILIAALAVASAQAQAAGPDDQTERGRYLTEMMGCNDCHTPGYFLGKPDMAHRLSGSEVAFEIPGMGAFAGPNLTPDKATGLGAWSDAEIDTVMRTGVRPDGRTLAPSMPWRSFASMSEEDMAAIIAYLRSLPATERKVPGPFGPGETSNTFVMRLVPPGAVVAGAP
;
A
#
# COMPACT_ATOMS: atom_id res chain seq x y z
N MET A 1 15.53 45.20 71.11
CA MET A 1 15.63 45.40 69.64
C MET A 1 16.55 44.32 69.08
N ARG A 2 16.23 43.72 67.92
CA ARG A 2 16.93 42.62 67.19
C ARG A 2 16.28 41.24 67.39
N PHE A 3 15.16 40.96 66.70
CA PHE A 3 14.97 40.53 65.30
C PHE A 3 15.25 39.03 65.07
N PHE A 4 14.15 38.30 64.87
CA PHE A 4 14.04 36.93 64.36
C PHE A 4 14.66 36.82 62.95
N GLY A 5 15.40 35.74 62.69
CA GLY A 5 15.82 35.33 61.34
C GLY A 5 15.29 33.93 61.04
N PHE A 6 14.22 33.84 60.24
CA PHE A 6 13.77 32.58 59.64
C PHE A 6 14.58 32.35 58.34
N ALA A 7 15.31 31.24 58.28
CA ALA A 7 15.96 30.79 57.06
C ALA A 7 14.96 29.95 56.24
N ASN A 8 14.44 30.52 55.14
CA ASN A 8 13.68 29.80 54.13
C ASN A 8 14.65 29.10 53.17
N GLY A 9 14.77 27.77 53.29
CA GLY A 9 15.43 26.94 52.31
C GLY A 9 14.50 26.66 51.13
N ILE A 10 14.82 27.20 49.95
CA ILE A 10 14.13 26.88 48.70
C ILE A 10 14.68 25.53 48.21
N LEU A 11 13.87 24.47 48.26
CA LEU A 11 14.13 23.23 47.53
C LEU A 11 13.80 23.44 46.05
N ILE A 12 14.82 23.44 45.19
CA ILE A 12 14.64 23.34 43.74
C ILE A 12 14.48 21.85 43.41
N ALA A 13 13.25 21.44 43.07
CA ALA A 13 12.99 20.11 42.52
C ALA A 13 13.41 20.09 41.05
N ALA A 14 14.46 19.33 40.73
CA ALA A 14 14.87 19.06 39.36
C ALA A 14 13.86 18.12 38.69
N LEU A 15 13.04 18.64 37.77
CA LEU A 15 12.23 17.81 36.89
C LEU A 15 13.15 17.12 35.87
N ALA A 16 13.39 15.82 36.08
CA ALA A 16 14.00 14.97 35.08
C ALA A 16 13.02 14.79 33.91
N VAL A 17 13.33 15.41 32.77
CA VAL A 17 12.62 15.15 31.51
C VAL A 17 13.09 13.77 31.03
N ALA A 18 12.28 12.75 31.23
CA ALA A 18 12.54 11.43 30.67
C ALA A 18 12.34 11.50 29.16
N SER A 19 13.45 11.49 28.41
CA SER A 19 13.45 11.33 26.97
C SER A 19 12.85 9.95 26.65
N ALA A 20 11.65 9.90 26.08
CA ALA A 20 11.14 8.67 25.48
C ALA A 20 12.04 8.36 24.27
N GLN A 21 12.98 7.44 24.43
CA GLN A 21 13.70 6.88 23.30
C GLN A 21 12.69 6.08 22.48
N ALA A 22 12.46 6.46 21.23
CA ALA A 22 11.71 5.65 20.30
C ALA A 22 12.43 4.30 20.17
N GLN A 23 11.86 3.26 20.76
CA GLN A 23 12.38 1.91 20.64
C GLN A 23 12.19 1.50 19.18
N ALA A 24 13.28 1.19 18.47
CA ALA A 24 13.18 0.66 17.12
C ALA A 24 12.33 -0.63 17.16
N ALA A 25 11.26 -0.66 16.38
CA ALA A 25 10.40 -1.83 16.21
C ALA A 25 11.26 -3.05 15.83
N GLY A 26 11.04 -4.18 16.49
CA GLY A 26 11.65 -5.45 16.07
C GLY A 26 11.11 -5.91 14.71
N PRO A 27 11.76 -6.85 14.00
CA PRO A 27 11.30 -7.33 12.68
C PRO A 27 9.84 -7.80 12.65
N ASP A 28 9.37 -8.44 13.73
CA ASP A 28 7.98 -8.90 13.87
C ASP A 28 7.01 -7.71 14.02
N ASP A 29 7.41 -6.67 14.74
CA ASP A 29 6.62 -5.44 14.93
C ASP A 29 6.55 -4.62 13.62
N GLN A 30 7.65 -4.55 12.87
CA GLN A 30 7.69 -3.92 11.56
C GLN A 30 6.79 -4.64 10.54
N THR A 31 6.84 -5.98 10.52
CA THR A 31 6.02 -6.79 9.61
C THR A 31 4.53 -6.68 9.95
N GLU A 32 4.18 -6.72 11.23
CA GLU A 32 2.79 -6.55 11.68
C GLU A 32 2.26 -5.14 11.39
N ARG A 33 3.10 -4.12 11.58
CA ARG A 33 2.78 -2.75 11.17
C ARG A 33 2.55 -2.63 9.67
N GLY A 34 3.38 -3.30 8.87
CA GLY A 34 3.22 -3.40 7.42
C GLY A 34 1.91 -4.07 7.01
N ARG A 35 1.54 -5.16 7.70
CA ARG A 35 0.26 -5.85 7.51
C ARG A 35 -0.91 -4.90 7.76
N TYR A 36 -0.88 -4.19 8.89
CA TYR A 36 -1.89 -3.21 9.26
C TYR A 36 -2.03 -2.09 8.23
N LEU A 37 -0.92 -1.48 7.81
CA LEU A 37 -0.92 -0.41 6.81
C LEU A 37 -1.45 -0.90 5.45
N THR A 38 -1.04 -2.09 5.02
CA THR A 38 -1.47 -2.69 3.75
C THR A 38 -2.99 -2.94 3.73
N GLU A 39 -3.57 -3.29 4.87
CA GLU A 39 -5.02 -3.46 5.03
C GLU A 39 -5.76 -2.12 5.08
N MET A 40 -5.30 -1.19 5.92
CA MET A 40 -5.92 0.14 6.07
C MET A 40 -5.87 0.99 4.81
N MET A 41 -4.82 0.84 4.01
CA MET A 41 -4.66 1.54 2.72
C MET A 41 -5.38 0.82 1.57
N GLY A 42 -6.11 -0.27 1.85
CA GLY A 42 -6.95 -0.96 0.88
C GLY A 42 -6.20 -1.74 -0.19
N CYS A 43 -4.94 -2.14 0.05
CA CYS A 43 -4.18 -2.90 -0.95
C CYS A 43 -4.87 -4.24 -1.28
N ASN A 44 -5.50 -4.88 -0.28
CA ASN A 44 -6.23 -6.12 -0.50
C ASN A 44 -7.45 -5.98 -1.40
N ASP A 45 -8.00 -4.78 -1.55
CA ASP A 45 -9.20 -4.56 -2.33
C ASP A 45 -8.92 -4.83 -3.81
N CYS A 46 -7.83 -4.25 -4.31
CA CYS A 46 -7.42 -4.35 -5.70
C CYS A 46 -6.49 -5.52 -6.00
N HIS A 47 -5.77 -6.03 -5.00
CA HIS A 47 -4.73 -7.02 -5.19
C HIS A 47 -5.07 -8.40 -4.61
N THR A 48 -6.32 -8.66 -4.20
CA THR A 48 -6.74 -10.01 -3.75
C THR A 48 -7.75 -10.62 -4.71
N PRO A 49 -7.58 -11.89 -5.11
CA PRO A 49 -8.58 -12.56 -5.94
C PRO A 49 -9.94 -12.61 -5.23
N GLY A 50 -11.02 -12.52 -5.99
CA GLY A 50 -12.38 -12.63 -5.50
C GLY A 50 -12.90 -11.44 -4.70
N TYR A 51 -12.07 -10.43 -4.40
CA TYR A 51 -12.46 -9.29 -3.57
C TYR A 51 -13.65 -8.52 -4.16
N PHE A 52 -13.55 -8.09 -5.42
CA PHE A 52 -14.63 -7.40 -6.14
C PHE A 52 -15.78 -8.31 -6.58
N LEU A 53 -15.66 -9.62 -6.39
CA LEU A 53 -16.72 -10.60 -6.63
C LEU A 53 -17.44 -10.99 -5.32
N GLY A 54 -17.10 -10.36 -4.20
CA GLY A 54 -17.71 -10.60 -2.89
C GLY A 54 -17.28 -11.91 -2.22
N LYS A 55 -16.21 -12.55 -2.70
CA LYS A 55 -15.66 -13.80 -2.16
C LYS A 55 -14.14 -13.73 -2.13
N PRO A 56 -13.54 -12.89 -1.28
CA PRO A 56 -12.10 -12.71 -1.24
C PRO A 56 -11.37 -14.02 -0.91
N ASP A 57 -10.41 -14.38 -1.77
CA ASP A 57 -9.52 -15.52 -1.55
C ASP A 57 -8.33 -15.10 -0.69
N MET A 58 -8.51 -15.25 0.62
CA MET A 58 -7.50 -14.88 1.60
C MET A 58 -6.30 -15.84 1.62
N ALA A 59 -6.40 -17.04 1.03
CA ALA A 59 -5.26 -17.94 0.88
C ALA A 59 -4.27 -17.41 -0.16
N HIS A 60 -4.76 -16.64 -1.14
CA HIS A 60 -3.95 -15.97 -2.16
C HIS A 60 -4.02 -14.45 -2.02
N ARG A 61 -4.11 -13.95 -0.78
CA ARG A 61 -4.16 -12.50 -0.47
C ARG A 61 -2.98 -11.78 -1.14
N LEU A 62 -3.24 -10.60 -1.73
CA LEU A 62 -2.23 -9.77 -2.41
C LEU A 62 -1.59 -10.41 -3.67
N SER A 63 -2.12 -11.53 -4.19
CA SER A 63 -1.64 -12.17 -5.43
C SER A 63 -2.22 -11.60 -6.74
N GLY A 64 -2.86 -10.44 -6.65
CA GLY A 64 -3.50 -9.72 -7.76
C GLY A 64 -5.01 -9.96 -7.84
N SER A 65 -5.64 -9.45 -8.89
CA SER A 65 -7.09 -9.58 -9.10
C SER A 65 -7.42 -10.08 -10.48
N GLU A 66 -8.51 -10.83 -10.61
CA GLU A 66 -9.12 -11.18 -11.89
C GLU A 66 -10.02 -10.06 -12.43
N VAL A 67 -10.44 -9.09 -11.61
CA VAL A 67 -11.27 -7.97 -12.07
C VAL A 67 -10.39 -6.81 -12.51
N ALA A 68 -10.56 -6.37 -13.76
CA ALA A 68 -9.88 -5.19 -14.28
C ALA A 68 -10.73 -3.92 -14.12
N PHE A 69 -10.10 -2.77 -14.01
CA PHE A 69 -10.74 -1.47 -13.93
C PHE A 69 -10.52 -0.70 -15.22
N GLU A 70 -11.61 -0.37 -15.92
CA GLU A 70 -11.55 0.49 -17.09
C GLU A 70 -11.27 1.93 -16.66
N ILE A 71 -10.28 2.53 -17.31
CA ILE A 71 -9.96 3.94 -17.23
C ILE A 71 -10.23 4.55 -18.60
N PRO A 72 -11.18 5.49 -18.72
CA PRO A 72 -11.56 6.08 -20.00
C PRO A 72 -10.36 6.59 -20.80
N GLY A 73 -10.22 6.10 -22.03
CA GLY A 73 -9.12 6.47 -22.94
C GLY A 73 -7.77 5.80 -22.65
N MET A 74 -7.61 5.05 -21.55
CA MET A 74 -6.36 4.36 -21.20
C MET A 74 -6.45 2.83 -21.30
N GLY A 75 -7.66 2.27 -21.24
CA GLY A 75 -7.88 0.81 -21.28
C GLY A 75 -8.27 0.25 -19.91
N ALA A 76 -8.07 -1.04 -19.70
CA ALA A 76 -8.45 -1.72 -18.45
C ALA A 76 -7.27 -2.40 -17.76
N PHE A 77 -7.18 -2.23 -16.43
CA PHE A 77 -6.05 -2.66 -15.62
C PHE A 77 -6.52 -3.44 -14.38
N ALA A 78 -6.03 -4.66 -14.20
CA ALA A 78 -6.20 -5.41 -12.96
C ALA A 78 -5.08 -5.08 -11.95
N GLY A 79 -5.36 -5.19 -10.66
CA GLY A 79 -4.33 -5.05 -9.64
C GLY A 79 -3.31 -6.19 -9.77
N PRO A 80 -2.01 -5.92 -9.98
CA PRO A 80 -0.99 -6.94 -10.18
C PRO A 80 -0.72 -7.76 -8.92
N ASN A 81 0.00 -8.88 -9.07
CA ASN A 81 0.50 -9.67 -7.96
C ASN A 81 1.57 -8.89 -7.17
N LEU A 82 1.38 -8.75 -5.85
CA LEU A 82 2.30 -8.05 -4.94
C LEU A 82 3.17 -9.02 -4.11
N THR A 83 2.94 -10.33 -4.21
CA THR A 83 3.72 -11.34 -3.49
C THR A 83 5.18 -11.35 -3.98
N PRO A 84 6.14 -11.93 -3.23
CA PRO A 84 7.54 -11.97 -3.63
C PRO A 84 7.83 -13.02 -4.72
N ASP A 85 6.81 -13.47 -5.46
CA ASP A 85 7.01 -14.28 -6.65
C ASP A 85 7.84 -13.53 -7.70
N LYS A 86 8.82 -14.21 -8.30
CA LYS A 86 9.79 -13.61 -9.22
C LYS A 86 9.25 -13.44 -10.64
N ALA A 87 8.32 -14.31 -11.05
CA ALA A 87 7.83 -14.34 -12.43
C ALA A 87 6.67 -13.36 -12.65
N THR A 88 5.78 -13.27 -11.67
CA THR A 88 4.51 -12.54 -11.78
C THR A 88 4.34 -11.46 -10.71
N GLY A 89 5.11 -11.52 -9.62
CA GLY A 89 5.04 -10.60 -8.48
C GLY A 89 6.20 -9.60 -8.37
N LEU A 90 6.49 -9.17 -7.14
CA LEU A 90 7.54 -8.20 -6.80
C LEU A 90 8.90 -8.84 -6.51
N GLY A 91 9.05 -10.16 -6.64
CA GLY A 91 10.26 -10.90 -6.29
C GLY A 91 11.51 -10.51 -7.09
N ALA A 92 11.32 -9.92 -8.28
CA ALA A 92 12.41 -9.42 -9.12
C ALA A 92 12.75 -7.94 -8.88
N TRP A 93 11.91 -7.19 -8.16
CA TRP A 93 12.14 -5.78 -7.86
C TRP A 93 12.91 -5.67 -6.56
N SER A 94 13.81 -4.69 -6.46
CA SER A 94 14.46 -4.28 -5.22
C SER A 94 13.49 -3.48 -4.33
N ASP A 95 13.80 -3.38 -3.04
CA ASP A 95 12.99 -2.60 -2.11
C ASP A 95 12.95 -1.11 -2.50
N ALA A 96 14.05 -0.58 -3.04
CA ALA A 96 14.12 0.79 -3.55
C ALA A 96 13.23 1.02 -4.78
N GLU A 97 13.09 0.02 -5.66
CA GLU A 97 12.17 0.08 -6.79
C GLU A 97 10.71 0.05 -6.34
N ILE A 98 10.38 -0.75 -5.32
CA ILE A 98 9.05 -0.79 -4.71
C ILE A 98 8.74 0.53 -3.99
N ASP A 99 9.69 1.12 -3.25
CA ASP A 99 9.51 2.45 -2.66
C ASP A 99 9.27 3.52 -3.74
N THR A 100 10.10 3.53 -4.78
CA THR A 100 10.04 4.51 -5.87
C THR A 100 8.69 4.47 -6.57
N VAL A 101 8.23 3.29 -7.00
CA VAL A 101 6.95 3.17 -7.72
C VAL A 101 5.76 3.51 -6.83
N MET A 102 5.82 3.19 -5.53
CA MET A 102 4.75 3.55 -4.60
C MET A 102 4.66 5.06 -4.39
N ARG A 103 5.79 5.78 -4.37
CA ARG A 103 5.81 7.24 -4.15
C ARG A 103 5.60 8.06 -5.41
N THR A 104 6.07 7.58 -6.55
CA THR A 104 6.11 8.34 -7.81
C THR A 104 5.11 7.83 -8.85
N GLY A 105 4.61 6.61 -8.68
CA GLY A 105 3.86 5.90 -9.70
C GLY A 105 4.70 5.45 -10.90
N VAL A 106 6.02 5.62 -10.90
CA VAL A 106 6.90 5.25 -12.02
C VAL A 106 7.53 3.89 -11.77
N ARG A 107 7.30 2.95 -12.68
CA ARG A 107 7.84 1.59 -12.63
C ARG A 107 9.33 1.58 -13.00
N PRO A 108 10.07 0.50 -12.66
CA PRO A 108 11.46 0.33 -13.11
C PRO A 108 11.65 0.39 -14.62
N ASP A 109 10.63 -0.02 -15.37
CA ASP A 109 10.59 0.04 -16.84
C ASP A 109 10.19 1.41 -17.41
N GLY A 110 10.03 2.43 -16.57
CA GLY A 110 9.69 3.80 -16.93
C GLY A 110 8.21 4.06 -17.18
N ARG A 111 7.34 3.04 -17.18
CA ARG A 111 5.89 3.23 -17.34
C ARG A 111 5.27 3.79 -16.06
N THR A 112 4.22 4.60 -16.22
CA THR A 112 3.44 5.11 -15.09
C THR A 112 2.33 4.13 -14.72
N LEU A 113 2.07 3.97 -13.42
CA LEU A 113 0.93 3.23 -12.92
C LEU A 113 -0.39 3.86 -13.38
N ALA A 114 -1.36 2.99 -13.65
CA ALA A 114 -2.73 3.40 -13.92
C ALA A 114 -3.28 4.25 -12.75
N PRO A 115 -4.02 5.34 -13.01
CA PRO A 115 -4.51 6.22 -11.94
C PRO A 115 -5.54 5.56 -11.01
N SER A 116 -6.02 4.35 -11.33
CA SER A 116 -6.79 3.51 -10.41
C SER A 116 -5.98 3.04 -9.20
N MET A 117 -4.66 2.95 -9.32
CA MET A 117 -3.77 2.73 -8.17
C MET A 117 -3.49 4.08 -7.51
N PRO A 118 -3.83 4.28 -6.21
CA PRO A 118 -3.76 5.59 -5.56
C PRO A 118 -2.34 5.96 -5.08
N TRP A 119 -1.31 5.82 -5.93
CA TRP A 119 0.11 6.02 -5.56
C TRP A 119 0.39 7.41 -4.97
N ARG A 120 -0.35 8.43 -5.41
CA ARG A 120 -0.23 9.81 -4.89
C ARG A 120 -0.49 9.89 -3.39
N SER A 121 -1.33 9.02 -2.84
CA SER A 121 -1.62 8.94 -1.41
C SER A 121 -0.46 8.37 -0.60
N PHE A 122 0.47 7.65 -1.24
CA PHE A 122 1.67 7.09 -0.60
C PHE A 122 2.89 7.99 -0.75
N ALA A 123 2.84 9.02 -1.62
CA ALA A 123 3.96 9.90 -1.91
C ALA A 123 4.56 10.56 -0.64
N SER A 124 3.70 10.92 0.31
CA SER A 124 4.09 11.56 1.59
C SER A 124 4.18 10.60 2.77
N MET A 125 4.12 9.28 2.53
CA MET A 125 4.25 8.28 3.58
C MET A 125 5.64 8.36 4.24
N SER A 126 5.75 8.08 5.54
CA SER A 126 7.05 8.06 6.20
C SER A 126 7.95 6.97 5.60
N GLU A 127 9.27 7.09 5.78
CA GLU A 127 10.20 6.01 5.39
C GLU A 127 9.93 4.72 6.18
N GLU A 128 9.60 4.86 7.48
CA GLU A 128 9.31 3.73 8.36
C GLU A 128 8.05 2.97 7.94
N ASP A 129 6.99 3.67 7.55
CA ASP A 129 5.72 3.10 7.09
C ASP A 129 5.91 2.39 5.76
N MET A 130 6.65 3.00 4.83
CA MET A 130 6.93 2.37 3.54
C MET A 130 7.81 1.13 3.72
N ALA A 131 8.85 1.20 4.56
CA ALA A 131 9.68 0.06 4.89
C ALA A 131 8.88 -1.07 5.54
N ALA A 132 7.93 -0.75 6.42
CA ALA A 132 7.02 -1.72 7.04
C ALA A 132 6.13 -2.41 5.99
N ILE A 133 5.51 -1.66 5.07
CA ILE A 133 4.73 -2.23 3.96
C ILE A 133 5.60 -3.16 3.12
N ILE A 134 6.80 -2.73 2.72
CA ILE A 134 7.71 -3.55 1.92
C ILE A 134 8.10 -4.83 2.68
N ALA A 135 8.47 -4.73 3.96
CA ALA A 135 8.80 -5.89 4.79
C ALA A 135 7.64 -6.90 4.84
N TYR A 136 6.40 -6.41 5.01
CA TYR A 136 5.22 -7.25 4.97
C TYR A 136 5.02 -7.92 3.60
N LEU A 137 5.13 -7.18 2.50
CA LEU A 137 5.03 -7.76 1.14
C LEU A 137 6.10 -8.84 0.91
N ARG A 138 7.31 -8.66 1.43
CA ARG A 138 8.38 -9.66 1.37
C ARG A 138 8.10 -10.91 2.21
N SER A 139 7.36 -10.78 3.31
CA SER A 139 7.01 -11.92 4.18
C SER A 139 5.89 -12.81 3.61
N LEU A 140 5.16 -12.35 2.60
CA LEU A 140 4.06 -13.11 2.00
C LEU A 140 4.57 -14.41 1.34
N PRO A 141 3.76 -15.48 1.32
CA PRO A 141 4.04 -16.63 0.48
C PRO A 141 4.15 -16.21 -1.00
N ALA A 142 5.24 -16.58 -1.66
CA ALA A 142 5.39 -16.39 -3.09
C ALA A 142 4.30 -17.20 -3.82
N THR A 143 3.44 -16.52 -4.57
CA THR A 143 2.33 -17.13 -5.31
C THR A 143 2.49 -16.76 -6.78
N GLU A 144 2.74 -17.73 -7.65
CA GLU A 144 2.75 -17.48 -9.09
C GLU A 144 1.32 -17.28 -9.59
N ARG A 145 0.98 -16.05 -9.98
CA ARG A 145 -0.35 -15.71 -10.51
C ARG A 145 -0.25 -14.54 -11.48
N LYS A 146 -0.44 -14.86 -12.76
CA LYS A 146 -0.54 -13.84 -13.81
C LYS A 146 -1.95 -13.25 -13.81
N VAL A 147 -2.04 -11.94 -13.65
CA VAL A 147 -3.30 -11.20 -13.75
C VAL A 147 -3.70 -10.99 -15.21
N PRO A 148 -5.01 -10.89 -15.52
CA PRO A 148 -5.48 -10.55 -16.86
C PRO A 148 -5.05 -9.14 -17.29
N GLY A 149 -4.89 -8.94 -18.59
CA GLY A 149 -4.49 -7.66 -19.18
C GLY A 149 -2.99 -7.33 -18.99
N PRO A 150 -2.63 -6.03 -19.02
CA PRO A 150 -3.51 -4.88 -19.27
C PRO A 150 -4.16 -4.96 -20.66
N PHE A 151 -5.35 -4.39 -20.81
CA PHE A 151 -6.05 -4.28 -22.08
C PHE A 151 -5.99 -2.83 -22.56
N GLY A 152 -5.58 -2.60 -23.80
CA GLY A 152 -5.59 -1.28 -24.43
C GLY A 152 -7.00 -0.75 -24.69
N PRO A 153 -7.13 0.54 -25.07
CA PRO A 153 -8.42 1.11 -25.44
C PRO A 153 -9.10 0.34 -26.58
N GLY A 154 -10.31 -0.16 -26.35
CA GLY A 154 -11.09 -0.90 -27.35
C GLY A 154 -10.69 -2.37 -27.54
N GLU A 155 -9.69 -2.87 -26.81
CA GLU A 155 -9.35 -4.29 -26.83
C GLU A 155 -10.42 -5.12 -26.10
N THR A 156 -10.68 -6.33 -26.61
CA THR A 156 -11.62 -7.26 -25.98
C THR A 156 -11.01 -7.84 -24.71
N SER A 157 -11.68 -7.65 -23.59
CA SER A 157 -11.30 -8.29 -22.32
C SER A 157 -11.71 -9.76 -22.33
N ASN A 158 -10.84 -10.61 -21.76
CA ASN A 158 -11.15 -12.00 -21.44
C ASN A 158 -11.50 -12.20 -19.95
N THR A 159 -11.76 -11.11 -19.22
CA THR A 159 -12.11 -11.11 -17.80
C THR A 159 -13.19 -10.08 -17.47
N PHE A 160 -13.69 -10.10 -16.23
CA PHE A 160 -14.59 -9.09 -15.70
C PHE A 160 -13.94 -7.70 -15.67
N VAL A 161 -14.64 -6.69 -16.16
CA VAL A 161 -14.18 -5.29 -16.16
C VAL A 161 -15.19 -4.42 -15.43
N MET A 162 -14.73 -3.74 -14.38
CA MET A 162 -15.48 -2.67 -13.74
C MET A 162 -15.25 -1.37 -14.49
N ARG A 163 -16.35 -0.74 -14.94
CA ARG A 163 -16.31 0.51 -15.71
C ARG A 163 -16.91 1.65 -14.89
N LEU A 164 -16.11 2.69 -14.68
CA LEU A 164 -16.63 3.97 -14.21
C LEU A 164 -17.23 4.74 -15.39
N VAL A 165 -18.53 5.00 -15.34
CA VAL A 165 -19.23 5.79 -16.37
C VAL A 165 -19.27 7.25 -15.92
N PRO A 166 -18.65 8.19 -16.64
CA PRO A 166 -18.69 9.60 -16.25
C PRO A 166 -20.09 10.20 -16.44
N PRO A 167 -20.44 11.27 -15.71
CA PRO A 167 -21.71 11.97 -15.90
C PRO A 167 -21.95 12.36 -17.37
N GLY A 168 -23.17 12.11 -17.87
CA GLY A 168 -23.54 12.40 -19.26
C GLY A 168 -23.06 11.37 -20.29
N ALA A 169 -22.20 10.42 -19.92
CA ALA A 169 -21.92 9.28 -20.78
C ALA A 169 -23.04 8.24 -20.71
N VAL A 170 -23.28 7.57 -21.84
CA VAL A 170 -24.20 6.45 -21.88
C VAL A 170 -23.60 5.33 -21.02
N VAL A 171 -24.36 4.87 -20.04
CA VAL A 171 -24.15 3.56 -19.41
C VAL A 171 -24.51 2.53 -20.48
N ALA A 172 -23.64 2.35 -21.48
CA ALA A 172 -23.86 1.30 -22.46
C ALA A 172 -23.90 -0.01 -21.68
N GLY A 173 -24.99 -0.76 -21.86
CA GLY A 173 -25.14 -2.06 -21.22
C GLY A 173 -23.93 -2.93 -21.54
N ALA A 174 -23.47 -3.67 -20.53
CA ALA A 174 -22.67 -4.85 -20.80
C ALA A 174 -23.38 -5.68 -21.89
N PRO A 175 -22.64 -6.35 -22.79
CA PRO A 175 -23.28 -7.33 -23.67
C PRO A 175 -24.16 -8.32 -22.88
#